data_AF-A0A0K0G8V2-F1
#
_entry.id   AF-A0A0K0G8V2-F1
#
_cell.length_a   1.000
_cell.length_b   1.000
_cell.length_c   1.000
_cell.angle_alpha   90.00
_cell.angle_beta   90.00
_cell.angle_gamma   90.00
#
_symmetry.space_group_name_H-M   'P 1'
#
loop_
_entity.id
_entity.type
_entity.pdbx_description
1 polymer ?
#
loop_
_entity_poly.entity_id
_entity_poly.type
_entity_poly.pdbx_seq_one_letter_code
_entity_poly.pdbx_strand_id
1 'polypeptide(L)'
;MNPLSEHTKQELFHALNGKQSGVFVVDGKLISIEIENNDLSSQDDLGKEDLSQEIEEYLELKESLTRYLDNPGMKRYTGSELRQKRYEKRR
;
A
#
# COMPACT_ATOMS: atom_id res chain seq x y z
N MET A 1 5.69 -8.56 -22.20
CA MET A 1 4.34 -8.80 -21.64
C MET A 1 3.36 -8.62 -22.79
N ASN A 2 2.56 -9.62 -23.13
CA ASN A 2 1.53 -9.42 -24.14
C ASN A 2 0.44 -8.51 -23.54
N PRO A 3 -0.03 -7.49 -24.27
CA PRO A 3 -1.13 -6.66 -23.80
C PRO A 3 -2.39 -7.51 -23.60
N LEU A 4 -3.18 -7.18 -22.57
CA LEU A 4 -4.50 -7.78 -22.39
C LEU A 4 -5.39 -7.46 -23.60
N SER A 5 -6.21 -8.43 -24.00
CA SER A 5 -7.24 -8.20 -25.03
C SER A 5 -8.22 -7.12 -24.59
N GLU A 6 -8.70 -6.30 -25.53
CA GLU A 6 -9.68 -5.24 -25.26
C GLU A 6 -10.96 -5.78 -24.61
N HIS A 7 -11.40 -6.97 -25.01
CA HIS A 7 -12.52 -7.65 -24.38
C HIS A 7 -12.26 -7.94 -22.90
N THR A 8 -11.09 -8.47 -22.57
CA THR A 8 -10.72 -8.82 -21.19
C THR A 8 -10.66 -7.57 -20.32
N LYS A 9 -10.17 -6.44 -20.85
CA LYS A 9 -10.16 -5.16 -20.13
C LYS A 9 -11.56 -4.67 -19.80
N GLN A 10 -12.49 -4.73 -20.75
CA GLN A 10 -13.89 -4.31 -20.54
C GLN A 10 -14.59 -5.17 -19.48
N GLU A 11 -14.38 -6.48 -19.52
CA GLU A 11 -14.96 -7.41 -18.56
C GLU A 11 -14.43 -7.17 -17.13
N LEU A 12 -13.12 -6.96 -17.00
CA LEU A 12 -12.49 -6.60 -15.73
C LEU A 12 -13.01 -5.25 -15.21
N PHE A 13 -13.20 -4.26 -16.07
CA PHE A 13 -13.75 -2.96 -15.71
C PHE A 13 -15.20 -3.06 -15.24
N HIS A 14 -16.04 -3.84 -15.92
CA HIS A 14 -17.41 -4.10 -15.48
C HIS A 14 -17.47 -4.88 -14.17
N ALA A 15 -16.57 -5.85 -13.95
CA ALA A 15 -16.47 -6.60 -12.70
C ALA A 15 -16.02 -5.73 -11.52
N LEU A 16 -15.26 -4.66 -11.81
CA LEU A 16 -14.84 -3.64 -10.85
C LEU A 16 -15.85 -2.51 -10.66
N ASN A 17 -16.99 -2.53 -11.36
CA ASN A 17 -17.97 -1.45 -11.25
C ASN A 17 -18.49 -1.33 -9.80
N GLY A 18 -18.19 -0.19 -9.16
CA GLY A 18 -18.50 0.07 -7.75
C GLY A 18 -17.45 -0.42 -6.73
N LYS A 19 -16.29 -0.92 -7.16
CA LYS A 19 -15.18 -1.33 -6.30
C LYS A 19 -13.91 -0.55 -6.65
N GLN A 20 -13.15 -0.14 -5.65
CA GLN A 20 -11.89 0.61 -5.84
C GLN A 20 -10.72 -0.29 -6.26
N SER A 21 -10.77 -1.58 -5.92
CA SER A 21 -9.75 -2.55 -6.31
C SER A 21 -10.30 -3.97 -6.39
N GLY A 22 -9.59 -4.85 -7.09
CA GLY A 22 -9.94 -6.26 -7.21
C GLY A 22 -8.78 -7.12 -7.71
N VAL A 23 -8.79 -8.38 -7.30
CA VAL A 23 -7.80 -9.39 -7.72
C VAL A 23 -8.47 -10.40 -8.64
N PHE A 24 -7.89 -10.63 -9.80
CA PHE A 24 -8.42 -11.49 -10.85
C PHE A 24 -7.37 -12.53 -11.28
N VAL A 25 -7.85 -13.67 -11.80
CA VAL A 25 -6.99 -14.67 -12.45
C VAL A 25 -7.26 -14.61 -13.95
N VAL A 26 -6.24 -14.25 -14.72
CA VAL A 26 -6.29 -14.19 -16.19
C VAL A 26 -5.15 -15.04 -16.74
N ASP A 27 -5.47 -16.02 -17.60
CA ASP A 27 -4.51 -16.97 -18.18
C ASP A 27 -3.60 -17.64 -17.13
N GLY A 28 -4.18 -17.99 -15.97
CA GLY A 28 -3.45 -18.62 -14.86
C GLY A 28 -2.52 -17.67 -14.07
N LYS A 29 -2.57 -16.36 -14.33
CA LYS A 29 -1.80 -15.34 -13.62
C LYS A 29 -2.72 -14.48 -12.76
N LEU A 30 -2.27 -14.19 -11.53
CA LEU A 30 -2.93 -13.25 -10.63
C LEU A 30 -2.62 -11.82 -11.05
N ILE A 31 -3.67 -11.03 -11.25
CA ILE A 31 -3.61 -9.62 -11.64
C ILE A 31 -4.41 -8.83 -10.60
N SER A 32 -3.77 -7.89 -9.93
CA SER A 32 -4.43 -6.89 -9.08
C SER A 32 -4.67 -5.63 -9.90
N ILE A 33 -5.90 -5.12 -9.85
CA ILE A 33 -6.31 -3.91 -10.53
C ILE A 33 -6.83 -2.95 -9.47
N GLU A 34 -6.25 -1.76 -9.44
CA GLU A 34 -6.64 -0.64 -8.59
C GLU A 34 -7.11 0.46 -9.51
N ILE A 35 -8.36 0.92 -9.32
CA ILE A 35 -8.88 2.06 -10.05
C ILE A 35 -8.42 3.29 -9.28
N GLU A 36 -7.38 3.93 -9.78
CA GLU A 36 -7.00 5.27 -9.36
C GLU A 36 -8.07 6.21 -9.90
N ASN A 37 -9.10 6.46 -9.08
CA ASN A 37 -10.00 7.57 -9.32
C ASN A 37 -9.10 8.81 -9.33
N ASN A 38 -8.91 9.37 -10.51
CA ASN A 38 -8.19 10.62 -10.69
C ASN A 38 -9.07 11.79 -10.22
N ASP A 39 -9.59 11.69 -8.99
CA ASP A 39 -9.97 12.83 -8.18
C ASP A 39 -8.66 13.55 -7.84
N LEU A 40 -8.13 14.28 -8.83
CA LEU A 40 -7.05 15.25 -8.70
C LEU A 40 -7.44 16.45 -7.80
N SER A 41 -8.43 16.28 -6.93
CA SER A 41 -8.93 17.26 -5.97
C SER A 41 -8.66 16.87 -4.52
N SER A 42 -7.93 15.79 -4.23
CA SER A 42 -7.57 15.40 -2.85
C SER A 42 -6.06 15.28 -2.58
N GLN A 43 -5.20 15.62 -3.55
CA GLN A 43 -3.77 15.79 -3.26
C GLN A 43 -3.41 17.15 -2.67
N ASP A 44 -4.32 18.14 -2.73
CA ASP A 44 -4.17 19.45 -2.07
C ASP A 44 -4.95 19.55 -0.74
N ASP A 45 -5.65 18.49 -0.32
CA ASP A 45 -6.32 18.39 0.99
C ASP A 45 -5.51 17.58 2.02
N LEU A 46 -4.21 17.37 1.75
CA LEU A 46 -3.19 17.18 2.81
C LEU A 46 -2.93 18.48 3.60
N GLY A 47 -3.85 19.45 3.49
CA GLY A 47 -3.93 20.63 4.31
C GLY A 47 -4.51 20.31 5.68
N LYS A 48 -3.67 19.83 6.59
CA LYS A 48 -3.92 19.84 8.05
C LYS A 48 -5.02 18.90 8.55
N GLU A 49 -5.10 17.66 8.07
CA GLU A 49 -5.52 16.62 9.02
C GLU A 49 -4.41 16.56 10.07
N ASP A 50 -4.73 17.00 11.28
CA ASP A 50 -3.79 17.10 12.38
C ASP A 50 -3.34 15.67 12.71
N LEU A 51 -2.15 15.28 12.23
CA LEU A 51 -1.55 13.97 12.52
C LEU A 51 -1.57 13.67 14.03
N SER A 52 -1.59 14.70 14.88
CA SER A 52 -1.79 14.56 16.32
C SER A 52 -3.16 13.97 16.68
N GLN A 53 -4.23 14.38 16.00
CA GLN A 53 -5.57 13.82 16.15
C GLN A 53 -5.62 12.36 15.69
N GLU A 54 -5.05 12.06 14.52
CA GLU A 54 -4.96 10.68 14.03
C GLU A 54 -4.23 9.78 15.03
N ILE A 55 -3.10 10.23 15.58
CA ILE A 55 -2.35 9.48 16.59
C ILE A 55 -3.18 9.28 17.87
N GLU A 56 -3.94 10.28 18.32
CA GLU A 56 -4.79 10.15 19.51
C GLU A 56 -6.01 9.24 19.29
N GLU A 57 -6.60 9.27 18.09
CA GLU A 57 -7.76 8.46 17.72
C GLU A 57 -7.40 6.98 17.53
N TYR A 58 -6.21 6.69 16.98
CA TYR A 58 -5.74 5.33 16.75
C TYR A 58 -4.80 4.85 17.88
N LEU A 59 -5.39 4.22 18.90
CA LEU A 59 -4.65 3.71 20.06
C LEU A 59 -3.49 2.78 19.69
N GLU A 60 -3.68 1.89 18.71
CA GLU A 60 -2.63 0.96 18.26
C GLU A 60 -1.43 1.71 17.64
N LEU A 61 -1.70 2.80 16.91
CA LEU A 61 -0.68 3.66 16.32
C LEU A 61 0.08 4.40 17.42
N LYS A 62 -0.64 4.99 18.38
CA LYS A 62 -0.05 5.66 19.54
C LYS A 62 0.87 4.74 20.33
N GLU A 63 0.41 3.52 20.63
CA GLU A 63 1.21 2.53 21.34
C GLU A 63 2.45 2.11 20.54
N SER A 64 2.30 1.86 19.25
CA SER A 64 3.43 1.51 18.37
C SER A 64 4.49 2.63 18.34
N LEU A 65 4.06 3.87 18.18
CA LEU A 65 4.94 5.04 18.17
C LEU A 65 5.63 5.25 19.52
N THR A 66 4.88 5.07 20.62
CA THR A 66 5.42 5.19 21.99
C THR A 66 6.49 4.12 22.23
N ARG A 67 6.20 2.86 21.89
CA ARG A 67 7.20 1.78 21.96
C ARG A 67 8.43 2.08 21.12
N TYR A 68 8.27 2.68 19.94
CA TYR A 68 9.42 3.09 19.12
C TYR A 68 10.26 4.16 19.82
N LEU A 69 9.64 5.19 20.40
CA LEU A 69 10.33 6.28 21.10
C LEU A 69 11.02 5.82 22.39
N ASP A 70 10.38 4.91 23.14
CA ASP A 70 10.91 4.36 24.39
C ASP A 70 12.11 3.42 24.17
N ASN A 71 12.35 2.99 22.92
CA ASN A 71 13.43 2.08 22.56
C ASN A 71 14.44 2.76 21.63
N PRO A 72 15.36 3.59 22.16
CA PRO A 72 16.36 4.32 21.35
C PRO A 72 17.34 3.40 20.61
N GLY A 73 17.43 2.12 20.98
CA GLY A 73 18.19 1.09 20.28
C GLY A 73 17.46 0.45 19.08
N MET A 74 16.18 0.76 18.88
CA MET A 74 15.37 0.21 17.80
C MET A 74 15.80 0.85 16.46
N LYS A 75 16.67 0.16 15.72
CA LYS A 75 17.10 0.61 14.40
C LYS A 75 15.99 0.42 13.38
N ARG A 76 15.64 1.51 12.68
CA ARG A 76 14.87 1.45 11.45
C ARG A 76 15.73 0.78 10.39
N TYR A 77 15.17 -0.23 9.71
CA TYR A 77 15.78 -0.81 8.53
C TYR A 77 14.86 -0.55 7.35
N THR A 78 15.43 -0.01 6.30
CA THR A 78 14.80 0.03 4.98
C THR A 78 14.68 -1.40 4.42
N GLY A 79 13.76 -1.59 3.48
CA GLY A 79 13.57 -2.89 2.83
C GLY A 79 14.84 -3.40 2.14
N SER A 80 15.67 -2.49 1.60
CA SER A 80 16.98 -2.79 1.01
C SER A 80 17.98 -3.29 2.06
N GLU A 81 18.07 -2.64 3.22
CA GLU A 81 18.94 -3.09 4.32
C GLU A 81 18.54 -4.46 4.86
N LEU A 82 17.23 -4.73 5.00
CA LEU A 82 16.73 -6.05 5.39
C LEU A 82 17.04 -7.12 4.34
N ARG A 83 16.97 -6.76 3.05
CA ARG A 83 17.36 -7.66 1.95
C ARG A 83 18.86 -7.97 1.99
N GLN A 84 19.69 -6.96 2.21
CA GLN A 84 21.14 -7.11 2.31
C GLN A 84 21.54 -7.97 3.51
N LYS A 85 21.01 -7.70 4.71
CA LYS A 85 21.27 -8.53 5.89
C LYS A 85 20.90 -10.00 5.71
N ARG A 86 19.78 -10.27 5.03
CA ARG A 86 19.37 -11.64 4.70
C ARG A 86 20.33 -12.32 3.73
N TYR A 87 20.92 -11.56 2.81
CA TYR A 87 21.92 -12.08 1.88
C TYR A 87 23.25 -12.36 2.59
N GLU A 88 23.71 -11.45 3.44
CA GLU A 88 24.94 -11.61 4.23
C GLU A 88 24.89 -12.83 5.16
N LYS A 89 23.74 -13.11 5.79
CA LYS A 89 23.55 -14.28 6.66
C LYS A 89 23.58 -15.63 5.92
N ARG A 90 23.37 -15.63 4.60
CA ARG A 90 23.35 -16.86 3.77
C ARG A 90 24.72 -17.18 3.15
N ARG A 91 25.70 -16.30 3.29
CA ARG A 91 27.11 -16.56 2.94
C ARG A 91 27.86 -17.10 4.15
#